data_AF-A0A9W6P9J0-F1
#
_entry.id   AF-A0A9W6P9J0-F1
#
_cell.length_a   1.000
_cell.length_b   1.000
_cell.length_c   1.000
_cell.angle_alpha   90.00
_cell.angle_beta   90.00
_cell.angle_gamma   90.00
#
_symmetry.space_group_name_H-M   'P 1'
#
loop_
_entity.id
_entity.type
_entity.pdbx_description
1 polymer ?
#
loop_
_entity_poly.entity_id
_entity_poly.type
_entity_poly.pdbx_seq_one_letter_code
_entity_poly.pdbx_strand_id
1 'polypeptide(L)'
;MVIIGGCTVAAGMMLSGDTEPTPSPSPVETSATPVDPPSPEPVETDSPSPEPEHTYATDALTESVFLLAVRSNEYGAYWEDESDGDLVDRGHTVCSRLDDGDTLTLLALEAIAEVGADEDASAAHGALLGAAIVSYCPQHEDQLDSFAE
;
A
#
# COMPACT_ATOMS: atom_id res chain seq x y z
N MET A 1 15.30 12.50 -36.11
CA MET A 1 14.25 12.21 -37.11
C MET A 1 13.25 11.29 -36.43
N VAL A 2 12.18 11.85 -35.87
CA VAL A 2 11.10 11.07 -35.24
C VAL A 2 9.88 11.29 -36.11
N ILE A 3 9.43 10.23 -36.78
CA ILE A 3 8.24 10.25 -37.62
C ILE A 3 7.03 9.90 -36.74
N ILE A 4 6.08 10.82 -36.79
CA ILE A 4 4.74 10.82 -36.23
C ILE A 4 3.86 9.79 -36.97
N GLY A 5 2.99 9.10 -36.25
CA GLY A 5 1.82 8.41 -36.81
C GLY A 5 1.08 7.65 -35.71
N GLY A 6 -0.08 8.06 -35.18
CA GLY A 6 -1.11 8.93 -35.73
C GLY A 6 -2.09 8.11 -36.56
N CYS A 7 -3.12 7.53 -35.94
CA CYS A 7 -4.30 7.01 -36.62
C CYS A 7 -5.56 7.21 -35.76
N THR A 8 -6.42 8.10 -36.24
CA THR A 8 -7.83 8.25 -35.84
C THR A 8 -8.70 7.84 -37.04
N VAL A 9 -10.02 7.80 -36.81
CA VAL A 9 -11.18 7.64 -37.73
C VAL A 9 -11.45 6.20 -38.21
N ALA A 10 -12.69 5.70 -38.39
CA ALA A 10 -14.03 6.29 -38.47
C ALA A 10 -15.14 5.23 -38.26
N ALA A 11 -16.37 5.74 -38.18
CA ALA A 11 -17.67 5.10 -37.94
C ALA A 11 -18.18 4.05 -38.95
N GLY A 12 -19.21 3.30 -38.55
CA GLY A 12 -20.12 2.54 -39.41
C GLY A 12 -21.52 2.37 -38.79
N MET A 13 -22.55 2.89 -39.48
CA MET A 13 -23.99 2.83 -39.15
C MET A 13 -24.71 1.70 -39.94
N MET A 14 -26.01 1.50 -39.60
CA MET A 14 -27.16 1.00 -40.40
C MET A 14 -27.63 -0.44 -40.06
N LEU A 15 -28.91 -0.84 -40.10
CA LEU A 15 -30.26 -0.26 -39.98
C LEU A 15 -31.25 -1.44 -40.23
N SER A 16 -32.50 -1.33 -39.72
CA SER A 16 -33.71 -2.13 -40.07
C SER A 16 -33.85 -3.48 -39.33
N GLY A 17 -34.97 -3.86 -38.74
CA GLY A 17 -36.36 -3.40 -38.85
C GLY A 17 -37.24 -4.62 -39.21
N ASP A 18 -38.22 -4.97 -38.37
CA ASP A 18 -39.45 -5.63 -38.82
C ASP A 18 -40.55 -5.48 -37.76
N THR A 19 -41.73 -5.09 -38.23
CA THR A 19 -42.95 -4.76 -37.48
C THR A 19 -44.07 -5.59 -38.11
N GLU A 20 -44.87 -6.32 -37.33
CA GLU A 20 -46.25 -6.72 -37.71
C GLU A 20 -47.08 -7.23 -36.49
N PRO A 21 -48.44 -7.41 -36.55
CA PRO A 21 -49.36 -6.53 -35.80
C PRO A 21 -50.53 -7.21 -35.02
N THR A 22 -51.11 -6.50 -34.02
CA THR A 22 -52.54 -6.56 -33.48
C THR A 22 -53.07 -7.91 -32.89
N PRO A 23 -54.16 -7.99 -32.07
CA PRO A 23 -55.16 -6.97 -31.70
C PRO A 23 -55.52 -6.81 -30.19
N SER A 24 -56.19 -5.69 -29.92
CA SER A 24 -56.93 -5.36 -28.68
C SER A 24 -58.15 -6.27 -28.49
N PRO A 25 -58.53 -6.62 -27.24
CA PRO A 25 -59.70 -5.94 -26.67
C PRO A 25 -59.63 -5.63 -25.17
N SER A 26 -60.14 -4.44 -24.83
CA SER A 26 -60.89 -4.01 -23.63
C SER A 26 -60.50 -4.53 -22.23
N PRO A 27 -60.08 -3.66 -21.30
CA PRO A 27 -60.23 -3.95 -19.88
C PRO A 27 -61.67 -3.69 -19.42
N VAL A 28 -62.25 -4.76 -18.88
CA VAL A 28 -63.50 -4.78 -18.12
C VAL A 28 -63.33 -3.96 -16.84
N GLU A 29 -64.44 -3.34 -16.45
CA GLU A 29 -64.65 -2.56 -15.24
C GLU A 29 -64.03 -3.11 -13.94
N THR A 30 -63.54 -2.17 -13.15
CA THR A 30 -63.81 -1.98 -11.72
C THR A 30 -63.75 -3.20 -10.81
N SER A 31 -62.71 -3.24 -9.99
CA SER A 31 -62.91 -3.39 -8.55
C SER A 31 -61.73 -2.74 -7.82
N ALA A 32 -62.03 -1.69 -7.04
CA ALA A 32 -61.05 -1.01 -6.21
C ALA A 32 -60.69 -1.91 -5.02
N THR A 33 -59.47 -2.44 -5.04
CA THR A 33 -58.87 -3.05 -3.85
C THR A 33 -58.46 -1.93 -2.89
N PRO A 34 -58.73 -2.03 -1.58
CA PRO A 34 -58.19 -1.11 -0.60
C PRO A 34 -56.66 -1.15 -0.68
N VAL A 35 -56.03 -0.02 -0.99
CA VAL A 35 -54.59 0.15 -0.93
C VAL A 35 -54.23 0.31 0.53
N ASP A 36 -53.65 -0.73 1.12
CA ASP A 36 -52.94 -0.62 2.40
C ASP A 36 -51.88 0.50 2.29
N PRO A 37 -51.73 1.38 3.30
CA PRO A 37 -50.65 2.36 3.29
C PRO A 37 -49.30 1.63 3.20
N PRO A 38 -48.31 2.16 2.45
CA PRO A 38 -47.00 1.54 2.38
C PRO A 38 -46.42 1.45 3.80
N SER A 39 -46.13 0.22 4.23
CA SER A 39 -45.24 -0.03 5.35
C SER A 39 -43.96 0.76 5.11
N PRO A 40 -43.43 1.52 6.09
CA PRO A 40 -42.16 2.18 5.92
C PRO A 40 -41.12 1.12 5.54
N GLU A 41 -40.50 1.30 4.38
CA GLU A 41 -39.37 0.49 3.98
C GLU A 41 -38.30 0.61 5.09
N PRO A 42 -37.65 -0.50 5.48
CA PRO A 42 -36.49 -0.40 6.35
C PRO A 42 -35.52 0.54 5.65
N VAL A 43 -35.22 1.66 6.30
CA VAL A 43 -34.18 2.59 5.85
C VAL A 43 -32.93 1.73 5.78
N GLU A 44 -32.49 1.41 4.57
CA GLU A 44 -31.17 0.86 4.31
C GLU A 44 -30.22 1.88 4.93
N THR A 45 -29.79 1.56 6.15
CA THR A 45 -28.71 2.28 6.78
C THR A 45 -27.55 1.95 5.88
N ASP A 46 -27.21 2.92 5.03
CA ASP A 46 -25.97 3.02 4.28
C ASP A 46 -24.85 2.80 5.30
N SER A 47 -24.55 1.53 5.53
CA SER A 47 -23.51 1.09 6.42
C SER A 47 -22.27 1.44 5.63
N PRO A 48 -21.49 2.46 6.03
CA PRO A 48 -20.27 2.75 5.31
C PRO A 48 -19.48 1.44 5.28
N SER A 49 -19.28 0.94 4.06
CA SER A 49 -18.31 -0.13 3.81
C SER A 49 -17.05 0.32 4.53
N PRO A 50 -16.49 -0.46 5.48
CA PRO A 50 -15.23 -0.08 6.06
C PRO A 50 -14.26 0.08 4.89
N GLU A 51 -13.85 1.33 4.67
CA GLU A 51 -12.65 1.67 3.92
C GLU A 51 -11.56 0.74 4.47
N PRO A 52 -10.65 0.18 3.64
CA PRO A 52 -9.58 -0.64 4.16
C PRO A 52 -8.80 0.22 5.14
N GLU A 53 -9.08 0.06 6.43
CA GLU A 53 -8.29 0.64 7.49
C GLU A 53 -6.93 -0.02 7.29
N HIS A 54 -6.00 0.72 6.67
CA HIS A 54 -4.58 0.45 6.80
C HIS A 54 -4.37 0.41 8.30
N THR A 55 -4.40 -0.81 8.83
CA THR A 55 -4.34 -1.05 10.25
C THR A 55 -2.92 -0.70 10.60
N TYR A 56 -2.70 0.55 11.00
CA TYR A 56 -1.40 1.00 11.46
C TYR A 56 -0.98 0.00 12.53
N ALA A 57 0.14 -0.69 12.29
CA ALA A 57 0.75 -1.49 13.31
C ALA A 57 0.95 -0.57 14.52
N THR A 58 0.48 -1.00 15.69
CA THR A 58 0.80 -0.28 16.93
C THR A 58 2.31 -0.16 17.06
N ASP A 59 2.83 0.90 17.68
CA ASP A 59 4.28 1.10 17.85
C ASP A 59 4.99 -0.16 18.39
N ALA A 60 4.38 -0.85 19.36
CA ALA A 60 4.92 -2.10 19.91
C ALA A 60 4.98 -3.27 18.90
N LEU A 61 4.03 -3.32 17.95
CA LEU A 61 4.05 -4.30 16.87
C LEU A 61 5.16 -3.96 15.87
N THR A 62 5.26 -2.69 15.47
CA THR A 62 6.34 -2.21 14.61
C THR A 62 7.72 -2.50 15.21
N GLU A 63 7.90 -2.21 16.49
CA GLU A 63 9.11 -2.51 17.25
C GLU A 63 9.44 -4.01 17.23
N SER A 64 8.44 -4.85 17.49
CA SER A 64 8.64 -6.30 17.48
C SER A 64 9.02 -6.85 16.09
N VAL A 65 8.46 -6.28 15.02
CA VAL A 65 8.78 -6.66 13.64
C VAL A 65 10.18 -6.18 13.26
N PHE A 66 10.54 -4.96 13.66
CA PHE A 66 11.88 -4.42 13.47
C PHE A 66 12.93 -5.29 14.18
N LEU A 67 12.74 -5.58 15.46
CA LEU A 67 13.66 -6.41 16.24
C LEU A 67 13.75 -7.83 15.68
N LEU A 68 12.62 -8.39 15.23
CA LEU A 68 12.62 -9.67 14.54
C LEU A 68 13.48 -9.61 13.28
N ALA A 69 13.28 -8.61 12.41
CA ALA A 69 14.04 -8.46 11.16
C ALA A 69 15.55 -8.30 11.40
N VAL A 70 15.95 -7.55 12.43
CA VAL A 70 17.37 -7.35 12.78
C VAL A 70 17.99 -8.58 13.41
N ARG A 71 17.28 -9.28 14.31
CA ARG A 71 17.83 -10.43 15.05
C ARG A 71 17.72 -11.76 14.32
N SER A 72 16.72 -11.93 13.45
CA SER A 72 16.50 -13.20 12.74
C SER A 72 17.16 -13.28 11.38
N ASN A 73 17.80 -12.20 10.90
CA ASN A 73 18.59 -12.26 9.67
C ASN A 73 19.88 -13.06 9.88
N GLU A 74 20.57 -13.38 8.79
CA GLU A 74 21.80 -14.19 8.82
C GLU A 74 22.95 -13.54 9.62
N TYR A 75 22.89 -12.22 9.78
CA TYR A 75 23.84 -11.39 10.52
C TYR A 75 23.36 -11.03 11.93
N GLY A 76 22.25 -11.62 12.41
CA GLY A 76 21.64 -11.27 13.70
C GLY A 76 22.56 -11.49 14.91
N ALA A 77 23.54 -12.40 14.78
CA ALA A 77 24.57 -12.62 15.79
C ALA A 77 25.48 -11.40 16.01
N TYR A 78 25.66 -10.54 15.01
CA TYR A 78 26.43 -9.29 15.15
C TYR A 78 25.84 -8.37 16.24
N TRP A 79 24.53 -8.46 16.47
CA TRP A 79 23.78 -7.63 17.41
C TRP A 79 23.48 -8.34 18.75
N GLU A 80 24.17 -9.45 19.05
CA GLU A 80 23.86 -10.27 20.24
C GLU A 80 24.15 -9.58 21.56
N ASP A 81 25.18 -8.72 21.58
CA ASP A 81 25.58 -7.94 22.75
C ASP A 81 24.82 -6.61 22.90
N GLU A 82 24.08 -6.18 21.86
CA GLU A 82 23.29 -4.94 21.89
C GLU A 82 21.91 -5.19 22.49
N SER A 83 21.44 -4.24 23.31
CA SER A 83 20.09 -4.34 23.86
C SER A 83 19.03 -4.05 22.79
N ASP A 84 17.82 -4.56 23.00
CA ASP A 84 16.68 -4.25 22.11
C ASP A 84 16.43 -2.74 22.01
N GLY A 85 16.58 -2.02 23.13
CA GLY A 85 16.44 -0.57 23.17
C GLY A 85 17.47 0.13 22.29
N ASP A 86 18.74 -0.29 22.33
CA ASP A 86 19.80 0.31 21.51
C ASP A 86 19.55 0.08 20.01
N LEU A 87 19.06 -1.11 19.64
CA LEU A 87 18.70 -1.40 18.25
C LEU A 87 17.53 -0.55 17.77
N VAL A 88 16.51 -0.37 18.62
CA VAL A 88 15.34 0.47 18.32
C VAL A 88 15.76 1.93 18.16
N ASP A 89 16.60 2.44 19.06
CA ASP A 89 17.14 3.80 19.00
C ASP A 89 17.97 4.02 17.72
N ARG A 90 18.79 3.04 17.31
CA ARG A 90 19.49 3.08 16.02
C ARG A 90 18.49 3.10 14.85
N GLY A 91 17.47 2.26 14.87
CA GLY A 91 16.43 2.23 13.83
C GLY A 91 15.69 3.56 13.68
N HIS A 92 15.32 4.20 14.79
CA HIS A 92 14.74 5.54 14.76
C HIS A 92 15.73 6.60 14.29
N THR A 93 17.00 6.49 14.66
CA THR A 93 18.06 7.40 14.22
C THR A 93 18.22 7.37 12.70
N VAL A 94 18.17 6.19 12.08
CA VAL A 94 18.19 6.05 10.61
C VAL A 94 17.09 6.89 9.98
N CYS A 95 15.86 6.74 10.45
CA CYS A 95 14.73 7.47 9.91
C CYS A 95 14.82 8.98 10.14
N SER A 96 15.27 9.41 11.32
CA SER A 96 15.52 10.83 11.61
C SER A 96 16.53 11.44 10.63
N ARG A 97 17.62 10.72 10.31
CA ARG A 97 18.63 11.19 9.35
C ARG A 97 18.07 11.30 7.93
N LEU A 98 17.28 10.32 7.50
CA LEU A 98 16.64 10.37 6.18
C LEU A 98 15.61 11.51 6.09
N ASP A 99 14.83 11.74 7.15
CA ASP A 99 13.92 12.88 7.24
C ASP A 99 14.66 14.24 7.22
N ASP A 100 15.89 14.30 7.76
CA ASP A 100 16.79 15.45 7.70
C ASP A 100 17.45 15.64 6.31
N GLY A 101 17.24 14.71 5.38
CA GLY A 101 17.68 14.79 3.99
C GLY A 101 18.96 14.02 3.68
N ASP A 102 19.44 13.16 4.57
CA ASP A 102 20.53 12.25 4.23
C ASP A 102 20.09 11.19 3.24
N THR A 103 21.09 10.66 2.51
CA THR A 103 20.88 9.54 1.60
C THR A 103 21.25 8.22 2.25
N LEU A 104 20.61 7.14 1.82
CA LEU A 104 20.99 5.78 2.24
C LEU A 104 22.47 5.48 1.98
N THR A 105 23.01 5.99 0.87
CA THR A 105 24.45 5.86 0.55
C THR A 105 25.33 6.52 1.61
N LEU A 106 24.95 7.70 2.11
CA LEU A 106 25.72 8.38 3.15
C LEU A 106 25.67 7.60 4.46
N LEU A 107 24.50 7.11 4.86
CA LEU A 107 24.35 6.28 6.05
C LEU A 107 25.13 4.97 5.96
N ALA A 108 25.10 4.32 4.79
CA ALA A 108 25.89 3.11 4.56
C ALA A 108 27.39 3.37 4.62
N LEU A 109 27.87 4.50 4.08
CA LEU A 109 29.29 4.88 4.18
C LEU A 109 29.71 5.19 5.61
N GLU A 110 28.85 5.86 6.40
CA GLU A 110 29.10 6.10 7.83
C GLU A 110 29.18 4.79 8.60
N ALA A 111 28.27 3.84 8.34
CA ALA A 111 28.31 2.51 8.94
C ALA A 111 29.61 1.75 8.59
N ILE A 112 30.02 1.77 7.32
CA ILE A 112 31.29 1.17 6.88
C ILE A 112 32.49 1.87 7.55
N ALA A 113 32.44 3.18 7.75
CA ALA A 113 33.51 3.91 8.44
C ALA A 113 33.60 3.53 9.93
N GLU A 114 32.48 3.17 10.57
CA GLU A 114 32.42 2.71 11.96
C GLU A 114 32.99 1.28 12.10
N VAL A 115 32.56 0.35 11.24
CA VAL A 115 32.92 -1.07 11.36
C VAL A 115 34.19 -1.46 10.61
N GLY A 116 34.63 -0.63 9.66
CA GLY A 116 35.77 -0.90 8.79
C GLY A 116 35.44 -1.83 7.63
N ALA A 117 36.44 -2.59 7.17
CA ALA A 117 36.32 -3.51 6.03
C ALA A 117 35.77 -4.89 6.41
N ASP A 118 35.04 -4.98 7.52
CA ASP A 118 34.40 -6.23 7.95
C ASP A 118 33.10 -6.43 7.19
N GLU A 119 33.05 -7.49 6.38
CA GLU A 119 31.94 -7.78 5.48
C GLU A 119 30.66 -8.15 6.25
N ASP A 120 30.79 -8.93 7.32
CA ASP A 120 29.67 -9.37 8.14
C ASP A 120 29.06 -8.18 8.92
N ALA A 121 29.91 -7.32 9.47
CA ALA A 121 29.49 -6.10 10.16
C ALA A 121 28.80 -5.12 9.21
N SER A 122 29.34 -4.97 7.99
CA SER A 122 28.75 -4.11 6.96
C SER A 122 27.37 -4.63 6.54
N ALA A 123 27.24 -5.95 6.37
CA ALA A 123 25.97 -6.57 6.02
C ALA A 123 24.95 -6.52 7.17
N ALA A 124 25.41 -6.67 8.43
CA ALA A 124 24.58 -6.47 9.62
C ALA A 124 24.00 -5.05 9.68
N HIS A 125 24.82 -4.04 9.39
CA HIS A 125 24.38 -2.64 9.33
C HIS A 125 23.43 -2.39 8.16
N GLY A 126 23.68 -2.98 6.99
CA GLY A 126 22.76 -2.93 5.85
C GLY A 126 21.39 -3.53 6.19
N ALA A 127 21.36 -4.66 6.89
CA ALA A 127 20.13 -5.28 7.34
C ALA A 127 19.38 -4.42 8.37
N LEU A 128 20.10 -3.76 9.29
CA LEU A 128 19.51 -2.80 10.23
C LEU A 128 18.90 -1.59 9.49
N LEU A 129 19.63 -1.00 8.53
CA LEU A 129 19.14 0.11 7.71
C LEU A 129 17.86 -0.25 6.96
N GLY A 130 17.87 -1.41 6.28
CA GLY A 130 16.69 -1.90 5.56
C GLY A 130 15.50 -2.14 6.49
N ALA A 131 15.71 -2.83 7.61
CA ALA A 131 14.68 -3.08 8.61
C ALA A 131 14.10 -1.79 9.20
N ALA A 132 14.95 -0.80 9.46
CA ALA A 132 14.54 0.50 9.99
C ALA A 132 13.62 1.23 9.00
N ILE A 133 13.96 1.25 7.71
CA ILE A 133 13.19 1.97 6.69
C ILE A 133 11.81 1.34 6.51
N VAL A 134 11.74 0.02 6.31
CA VAL A 134 10.45 -0.66 6.10
C VAL A 134 9.56 -0.64 7.34
N SER A 135 10.13 -0.50 8.53
CA SER A 135 9.38 -0.50 9.80
C SER A 135 8.98 0.90 10.24
N TYR A 136 9.93 1.84 10.29
CA TYR A 136 9.76 3.14 10.95
C TYR A 136 9.59 4.32 9.99
N CYS A 137 10.06 4.23 8.75
CA CYS A 137 9.96 5.33 7.79
C CYS A 137 9.76 4.84 6.35
N PRO A 138 8.61 4.18 6.07
CA PRO A 138 8.34 3.60 4.76
C PRO A 138 8.29 4.64 3.63
N GLN A 139 8.15 5.93 3.93
CA GLN A 139 8.25 6.99 2.94
C GLN A 139 9.61 7.08 2.22
N HIS A 140 10.66 6.44 2.76
CA HIS A 140 12.01 6.40 2.18
C HIS A 140 12.36 5.05 1.51
N GLU A 141 11.38 4.16 1.32
CA GLU A 141 11.60 2.85 0.67
C GLU A 141 12.18 2.98 -0.74
N ASP A 142 11.92 4.07 -1.45
CA ASP A 142 12.48 4.37 -2.78
C ASP A 142 14.02 4.47 -2.76
N GLN A 143 14.61 4.83 -1.62
CA GLN A 143 16.06 4.85 -1.46
C GLN A 143 16.66 3.44 -1.41
N LEU A 144 15.92 2.43 -0.94
CA LEU A 144 16.37 1.03 -0.95
C LEU A 144 16.43 0.48 -2.37
N ASP A 145 15.41 0.76 -3.19
CA ASP A 145 15.38 0.33 -4.59
C ASP A 145 16.55 0.93 -5.37
N SER A 146 16.80 2.23 -5.19
CA SER A 146 17.92 2.92 -5.85
C SER A 146 19.31 2.43 -5.43
N PHE A 147 19.40 1.83 -4.23
CA PHE A 147 20.65 1.29 -3.71
C PHE A 147 20.94 -0.14 -4.18
N ALA A 148 19.91 -0.85 -4.66
CA ALA A 148 20.01 -2.23 -5.12
C ALA A 148 20.29 -2.38 -6.63
N GLU A 149 20.20 -1.29 -7.41
CA GLU A 149 20.52 -1.21 -8.85
C GLU A 149 22.01 -1.01 -9.16
#